data_AF-A0A966CKA1-F1
#
_entry.id   AF-A0A966CKA1-F1
#
_cell.length_a   1.000
_cell.length_b   1.000
_cell.length_c   1.000
_cell.angle_alpha   90.00
_cell.angle_beta   90.00
_cell.angle_gamma   90.00
#
_symmetry.space_group_name_H-M   'P 1'
#
loop_
_entity.id
_entity.type
_entity.pdbx_description
1 polymer ?
#
loop_
_entity_poly.entity_id
_entity_poly.type
_entity_poly.pdbx_seq_one_letter_code
_entity_poly.pdbx_strand_id
1 'polypeptide(L)'
;MPLPFFQAELDKYKVIYGDEIEKQVFAEKYQRQQQISTLEVLLQKNPQARDVLYTLYQLYLADGKTNNAQEYLKKAQQIDPMIKNR
;
A
#
# COMPACT_ATOMS: atom_id res chain seq x y z
N MET A 1 -7.65 4.03 16.55
CA MET A 1 -8.64 3.21 17.28
C MET A 1 -10.01 3.82 17.03
N PRO A 2 -11.02 3.06 16.58
CA PRO A 2 -12.37 3.58 16.49
C PRO A 2 -12.88 3.91 17.90
N LEU A 3 -13.73 4.93 18.01
CA LEU A 3 -14.30 5.37 19.29
C LEU A 3 -15.20 4.26 19.89
N PRO A 4 -15.30 4.12 21.23
CA PRO A 4 -16.00 3.01 21.88
C PRO A 4 -17.46 2.81 21.44
N PHE A 5 -18.17 3.92 21.12
CA PHE A 5 -19.53 3.88 20.60
C PHE A 5 -19.61 3.21 19.22
N PHE A 6 -18.58 3.30 18.37
CA PHE A 6 -18.59 2.64 17.07
C PHE A 6 -18.38 1.13 17.15
N GLN A 7 -17.87 0.61 18.28
CA GLN A 7 -17.55 -0.81 18.40
C GLN A 7 -18.82 -1.68 18.48
N ALA A 8 -19.83 -1.25 19.25
CA ALA A 8 -21.10 -1.96 19.38
C ALA A 8 -21.86 -2.03 18.04
N GLU A 9 -21.88 -0.91 17.30
CA GLU A 9 -22.45 -0.84 15.96
C GLU A 9 -21.68 -1.73 14.99
N LEU A 10 -20.34 -1.72 15.01
CA LEU A 10 -19.50 -2.60 14.19
C LEU A 10 -19.82 -4.07 14.44
N ASP A 11 -19.91 -4.49 15.70
CA ASP A 11 -20.22 -5.87 16.07
C ASP A 11 -21.62 -6.27 15.58
N LYS A 12 -22.60 -5.37 15.68
CA LYS A 12 -23.94 -5.57 15.12
C LYS A 12 -23.91 -5.73 13.59
N TYR A 13 -23.15 -4.90 12.88
CA TYR A 13 -23.01 -5.00 11.43
C TYR A 13 -22.26 -6.28 11.01
N LYS A 14 -21.25 -6.71 11.76
CA LYS A 14 -20.54 -7.99 11.54
C LYS A 14 -21.45 -9.20 11.71
N VAL A 15 -22.39 -9.15 12.66
CA VAL A 15 -23.39 -10.23 12.83
C VAL A 15 -24.38 -10.29 11.67
N ILE A 16 -24.79 -9.13 11.13
CA ILE A 16 -25.81 -9.05 10.06
C ILE A 16 -25.23 -9.38 8.68
N TYR A 17 -24.03 -8.87 8.40
CA TYR A 17 -23.43 -8.93 7.06
C TYR A 17 -22.17 -9.81 6.99
N GLY A 18 -21.77 -10.42 8.11
CA GLY A 18 -20.54 -11.20 8.22
C GLY A 18 -19.27 -10.36 8.08
N ASP A 19 -18.14 -11.05 7.94
CA ASP A 19 -16.83 -10.43 7.67
C ASP A 19 -16.72 -9.87 6.23
N GLU A 20 -17.75 -10.05 5.39
CA GLU A 20 -17.71 -9.63 3.98
C GLU A 20 -17.62 -8.11 3.84
N ILE A 21 -18.34 -7.35 4.67
CA ILE A 21 -18.26 -5.88 4.64
C ILE A 21 -16.87 -5.41 5.05
N GLU A 22 -16.30 -5.98 6.10
CA GLU A 22 -14.94 -5.63 6.52
C GLU A 22 -13.92 -5.97 5.43
N LYS A 23 -14.04 -7.16 4.83
CA LYS A 23 -13.20 -7.56 3.69
C LYS A 23 -13.35 -6.62 2.51
N GLN A 24 -14.55 -6.20 2.15
CA GLN A 24 -14.78 -5.26 1.04
C GLN A 24 -14.22 -3.88 1.34
N VAL A 25 -14.46 -3.36 2.54
CA VAL A 25 -13.99 -2.03 2.99
C VAL A 25 -12.46 -1.98 3.04
N PHE A 26 -11.81 -3.07 3.45
CA PHE A 26 -10.35 -3.14 3.54
C PHE A 26 -9.66 -3.87 2.39
N ALA A 27 -10.41 -4.37 1.39
CA ALA A 27 -9.88 -5.18 0.29
C ALA A 27 -8.76 -4.46 -0.44
N GLU A 28 -8.99 -3.21 -0.83
CA GLU A 28 -8.01 -2.41 -1.57
C GLU A 28 -6.74 -2.18 -0.74
N LYS A 29 -6.89 -1.92 0.56
CA LYS A 29 -5.76 -1.74 1.48
C LYS A 29 -4.95 -3.02 1.62
N TYR A 30 -5.63 -4.16 1.80
CA TYR A 30 -4.99 -5.46 1.93
C TYR A 30 -4.27 -5.86 0.64
N GLN A 31 -4.92 -5.71 -0.51
CA GLN A 31 -4.32 -5.97 -1.83
C GLN A 31 -3.09 -5.10 -2.06
N ARG A 32 -3.16 -3.81 -1.75
CA ARG A 32 -2.01 -2.88 -1.83
C ARG A 32 -0.85 -3.35 -0.95
N GLN A 33 -1.12 -3.79 0.28
CA GLN A 33 -0.07 -4.31 1.17
C GLN A 33 0.58 -5.58 0.63
N GLN A 34 -0.21 -6.50 0.06
CA GLN A 34 0.32 -7.71 -0.59
C GLN A 34 1.20 -7.37 -1.80
N GLN A 35 0.79 -6.40 -2.62
CA GLN A 35 1.57 -5.92 -3.76
C GLN A 35 2.90 -5.30 -3.32
N ILE A 36 2.87 -4.45 -2.29
CA ILE A 36 4.09 -3.85 -1.72
C ILE A 36 5.05 -4.96 -1.25
N SER A 37 4.57 -5.93 -0.47
CA SER A 37 5.40 -7.02 0.04
C SER A 37 6.03 -7.86 -1.09
N THR A 38 5.25 -8.14 -2.14
CA THR A 38 5.74 -8.89 -3.31
C THR A 38 6.84 -8.13 -4.03
N LEU A 39 6.68 -6.82 -4.23
CA LEU A 39 7.66 -5.97 -4.91
C LEU A 39 8.93 -5.79 -4.07
N GLU A 40 8.83 -5.71 -2.74
CA GLU A 40 9.99 -5.64 -1.85
C GLU A 40 10.84 -6.92 -1.94
N VAL A 41 10.22 -8.10 -2.03
CA VAL A 41 10.94 -9.36 -2.28
C VAL A 41 11.60 -9.37 -3.65
N LEU A 42 10.95 -8.81 -4.68
CA LEU A 42 11.56 -8.68 -6.01
C LEU A 42 12.79 -7.76 -5.98
N LEU A 43 12.77 -6.69 -5.20
CA LEU A 43 13.93 -5.81 -5.03
C LEU A 43 15.09 -6.48 -4.30
N GLN A 44 14.83 -7.42 -3.39
CA GLN A 44 15.92 -8.19 -2.79
C GLN A 44 16.72 -8.99 -3.83
N LYS A 45 16.04 -9.46 -4.89
CA LYS A 45 16.67 -10.20 -6.00
C LYS A 45 17.27 -9.28 -7.05
N ASN A 46 16.63 -8.14 -7.30
CA ASN A 46 17.12 -7.13 -8.23
C ASN A 46 16.95 -5.71 -7.64
N PRO A 47 17.94 -5.23 -6.87
CA PRO A 47 17.86 -3.93 -6.20
C PRO A 47 17.78 -2.73 -7.14
N GLN A 48 18.15 -2.91 -8.41
CA GLN A 48 18.18 -1.87 -9.43
C GLN A 48 17.02 -1.98 -10.43
N ALA A 49 15.97 -2.74 -10.09
CA ALA A 49 14.76 -2.81 -10.90
C ALA A 49 14.00 -1.47 -10.85
N ARG A 50 14.36 -0.56 -11.76
CA ARG A 50 13.81 0.80 -11.88
C ARG A 50 12.28 0.84 -11.88
N ASP A 51 11.65 -0.03 -12.64
CA ASP A 51 10.18 -0.07 -12.75
C ASP A 51 9.55 -0.51 -11.42
N VAL A 52 10.15 -1.49 -10.74
CA VAL A 52 9.69 -1.97 -9.41
C VAL A 52 9.81 -0.88 -8.36
N LEU A 53 10.93 -0.13 -8.35
CA LEU A 53 11.13 1.02 -7.47
C LEU A 53 10.07 2.09 -7.71
N TYR A 54 9.75 2.39 -8.97
CA TYR A 54 8.72 3.38 -9.30
C TYR A 54 7.30 2.91 -8.94
N THR A 55 6.98 1.63 -9.14
CA THR A 55 5.70 1.05 -8.70
C THR A 55 5.55 1.13 -7.18
N LEU A 56 6.61 0.84 -6.42
CA LEU A 56 6.58 1.02 -4.96
C LEU A 56 6.36 2.47 -4.56
N TYR A 57 6.97 3.44 -5.24
CA TYR A 57 6.68 4.85 -5.04
C TYR A 57 5.17 5.15 -5.18
N GLN A 58 4.54 4.70 -6.27
CA GLN A 58 3.11 4.94 -6.51
C GLN A 58 2.23 4.27 -5.43
N LEU A 59 2.54 3.03 -5.05
CA LEU A 59 1.77 2.29 -4.06
C LEU A 59 1.87 2.91 -2.66
N TYR A 60 3.08 3.29 -2.24
CA TYR A 60 3.32 3.96 -0.96
C TYR A 60 2.70 5.36 -0.92
N LEU A 61 2.71 6.10 -2.04
CA LEU A 61 2.06 7.42 -2.14
C LEU A 61 0.55 7.29 -1.92
N ALA A 62 -0.07 6.32 -2.58
CA ALA A 62 -1.51 6.10 -2.46
C ALA A 62 -1.90 5.36 -1.15
N ASP A 63 -0.94 4.82 -0.38
CA ASP A 63 -1.11 4.38 1.02
C ASP A 63 -0.93 5.54 2.03
N GLY A 64 -0.66 6.77 1.55
CA GLY A 64 -0.40 7.96 2.38
C GLY A 64 0.98 7.97 3.05
N LYS A 65 1.85 7.01 2.74
CA LYS A 65 3.21 6.87 3.29
C LYS A 65 4.21 7.66 2.46
N THR A 66 4.07 8.99 2.46
CA THR A 66 4.84 9.91 1.60
C THR A 66 6.36 9.76 1.78
N ASN A 67 6.86 9.56 3.00
CA ASN A 67 8.30 9.41 3.24
C ASN A 67 8.87 8.18 2.51
N ASN A 68 8.22 7.02 2.65
CA ASN A 68 8.61 5.79 1.96
C ASN A 68 8.51 5.97 0.44
N ALA A 69 7.43 6.59 -0.03
CA ALA A 69 7.24 6.88 -1.43
C ALA A 69 8.42 7.67 -2.02
N GLN A 70 8.81 8.78 -1.36
CA GLN A 70 9.93 9.62 -1.81
C GLN A 70 11.27 8.88 -1.80
N GLU A 71 11.50 7.98 -0.84
CA GLU A 71 12.70 7.15 -0.82
C GLU A 71 12.78 6.25 -2.06
N TYR A 72 11.68 5.59 -2.41
CA TYR A 72 11.61 4.73 -3.58
C TYR A 72 11.71 5.51 -4.89
N LEU A 73 11.10 6.70 -4.98
CA LEU A 73 11.24 7.58 -6.14
C LEU A 73 12.70 8.00 -6.35
N LYS A 74 13.39 8.38 -5.27
CA LYS A 74 14.81 8.75 -5.32
C LYS A 74 15.66 7.60 -5.85
N LYS A 75 15.43 6.37 -5.37
CA LYS A 75 16.14 5.17 -5.86
C LYS A 75 15.86 4.93 -7.34
N ALA A 76 14.62 5.09 -7.79
CA ALA A 76 14.27 4.95 -9.20
C ALA A 76 14.98 6.00 -10.08
N GLN A 77 15.02 7.25 -9.62
CA GLN A 77 15.68 8.36 -10.33
C GLN A 77 17.20 8.26 -10.37
N GLN A 78 17.82 7.59 -9.40
CA GLN A 78 19.26 7.28 -9.44
C GLN A 78 19.61 6.33 -10.60
N ILE A 79 18.66 5.51 -11.04
CA ILE A 79 18.85 4.56 -12.15
C ILE A 79 18.41 5.18 -13.48
N ASP A 80 17.27 5.86 -13.48
CA ASP A 80 16.77 6.61 -14.62
C ASP A 80 16.32 8.02 -14.20
N PRO A 81 17.18 9.04 -14.40
CA PRO A 81 16.87 10.42 -14.07
C PRO A 81 15.69 11.02 -14.83
N MET A 82 15.19 10.39 -15.90
CA MET A 82 14.04 10.87 -16.67
C MET A 82 12.70 10.54 -16.00
N ILE A 83 12.69 9.72 -14.94
CA ILE A 83 11.49 9.42 -14.16
C ILE A 83 10.94 10.67 -13.48
N LYS A 84 9.67 10.96 -13.76
CA LYS A 84 8.93 12.09 -13.19
C LYS A 84 7.87 11.62 -12.19
N ASN A 85 7.65 12.45 -11.17
CA ASN A 85 6.48 12.40 -10.31
C ASN A 85 5.33 13.12 -11.04
N ARG A 86 4.51 12.38 -11.77
CA ARG A 86 3.28 12.92 -12.38
C ARG A 86 2.08 12.62 -11.51
#